data_AF-A0A7Y3HPP0-F1
#
_entry.id   AF-A0A7Y3HPP0-F1
#
_cell.length_a   1.000
_cell.length_b   1.000
_cell.length_c   1.000
_cell.angle_alpha   90.00
_cell.angle_beta   90.00
_cell.angle_gamma   90.00
#
_symmetry.space_group_name_H-M   'P 1'
#
loop_
_entity.id
_entity.type
_entity.pdbx_description
1 polymer ?
#
loop_
_entity_poly.entity_id
_entity_poly.type
_entity_poly.pdbx_seq_one_letter_code
_entity_poly.pdbx_strand_id
1 'polypeptide(L)'
;NEQLEKALKNIEEYFPVVGIVEQYDESLMLLKNYYQWSWPFYATVNKNKQKPKSEVPEDVREIILQKNQGDLQLYNEMKSQLDNQIKKSEQDIAQQVKKFQSLNKYFIHHYLITAYSKLT
;
A
#
# COMPACT_ATOMS: atom_id res chain seq x y z
N ASN A 1 15.15 4.60 -19.82
CA ASN A 1 13.89 5.25 -20.27
C ASN A 1 13.80 6.51 -19.45
N GLU A 2 13.96 7.68 -20.06
CA GLU A 2 14.17 8.96 -19.35
C GLU A 2 13.13 9.23 -18.26
N GLN A 3 11.87 8.86 -18.50
CA GLN A 3 10.79 9.02 -17.53
C GLN A 3 10.95 8.12 -16.29
N LEU A 4 11.36 6.86 -16.49
CA LEU A 4 11.61 5.93 -15.39
C LEU A 4 12.79 6.39 -14.54
N GLU A 5 13.89 6.79 -15.18
CA GLU A 5 15.08 7.28 -14.47
C GLU A 5 14.76 8.52 -13.64
N LYS A 6 13.97 9.45 -14.19
CA LYS A 6 13.50 10.63 -13.46
C LYS A 6 12.57 10.25 -12.30
N ALA A 7 11.67 9.29 -12.48
CA ALA A 7 10.77 8.83 -11.42
C ALA A 7 11.58 8.20 -10.26
N LEU A 8 12.51 7.30 -10.57
CA LEU A 8 13.38 6.67 -9.58
C LEU A 8 14.21 7.71 -8.82
N LYS A 9 14.82 8.66 -9.54
CA LYS A 9 15.57 9.75 -8.91
C LYS A 9 14.70 10.58 -7.97
N ASN A 10 13.50 10.96 -8.39
CA ASN A 10 12.59 11.75 -7.55
C ASN A 10 12.19 10.97 -6.29
N ILE A 11 11.95 9.66 -6.40
CA ILE A 11 11.61 8.82 -5.27
C ILE A 11 12.78 8.74 -4.30
N GLU A 12 13.98 8.45 -4.80
CA GLU A 12 15.19 8.36 -3.98
C GLU A 12 15.51 9.69 -3.26
N GLU A 13 15.34 10.82 -3.95
CA GLU A 13 15.72 12.14 -3.43
C GLU A 13 14.67 12.71 -2.45
N TYR A 14 13.38 12.47 -2.68
CA TYR A 14 12.31 13.18 -1.98
C TYR A 14 11.39 12.30 -1.13
N PHE A 15 11.40 10.98 -1.30
CA PHE A 15 10.47 10.09 -0.62
C PHE A 15 11.19 9.21 0.40
N PRO A 16 11.10 9.52 1.70
CA PRO A 16 11.80 8.75 2.72
C PRO A 16 11.22 7.35 2.94
N VAL A 17 9.95 7.15 2.58
CA VAL A 17 9.24 5.88 2.68
C VAL A 17 8.48 5.66 1.38
N VAL A 18 8.52 4.44 0.87
CA VAL A 18 7.71 3.99 -0.27
C VAL A 18 6.73 2.93 0.20
N GLY A 19 5.58 2.82 -0.46
CA GLY A 19 4.54 1.87 -0.10
C GLY A 19 3.78 1.36 -1.32
N ILE A 20 3.18 0.18 -1.20
CA ILE A 20 2.36 -0.45 -2.24
C ILE A 20 1.02 -0.92 -1.68
N VAL A 21 0.01 -1.02 -2.54
CA VAL A 21 -1.36 -1.39 -2.14
C VAL A 21 -1.44 -2.84 -1.69
N GLU A 22 -0.64 -3.73 -2.27
CA GLU A 22 -0.55 -5.15 -1.94
C GLU A 22 -0.03 -5.39 -0.52
N GLN A 23 0.74 -4.44 0.03
CA GLN A 23 1.33 -4.46 1.37
C GLN A 23 0.96 -3.16 2.12
N TYR A 24 -0.34 -2.82 2.08
CA TYR A 24 -0.84 -1.52 2.55
C TYR A 24 -0.60 -1.31 4.05
N ASP A 25 -0.87 -2.33 4.87
CA ASP A 25 -0.70 -2.22 6.33
C ASP A 25 0.78 -2.07 6.70
N GLU A 26 1.67 -2.82 6.06
CA GLU A 26 3.12 -2.70 6.23
C GLU A 26 3.60 -1.30 5.84
N SER A 27 3.13 -0.80 4.69
CA SER A 27 3.42 0.56 4.21
C SER A 27 2.97 1.62 5.22
N LEU A 28 1.77 1.47 5.81
CA LEU A 28 1.28 2.35 6.86
C LEU A 28 2.11 2.28 8.14
N MET A 29 2.59 1.09 8.52
CA MET A 29 3.45 0.96 9.71
C MET A 29 4.79 1.65 9.51
N LEU A 30 5.40 1.53 8.32
CA LEU A 30 6.63 2.27 8.01
C LEU A 30 6.41 3.79 8.05
N LEU A 31 5.35 4.30 7.42
CA LEU A 31 4.99 5.72 7.48
C LEU A 31 4.77 6.19 8.92
N LYS A 32 4.00 5.43 9.70
CA LYS A 32 3.74 5.70 11.12
C LYS A 32 5.05 5.80 11.89
N ASN A 33 5.99 4.90 11.65
CA ASN A 33 7.25 4.86 12.40
C ASN A 33 8.18 6.00 11.99
N TYR A 34 8.30 6.27 10.68
CA TYR A 34 9.14 7.35 10.16
C TYR A 34 8.66 8.73 10.62
N TYR A 35 7.37 9.00 10.51
CA TYR A 35 6.78 10.30 10.90
C TYR A 35 6.32 10.37 12.35
N GLN A 36 6.51 9.31 13.13
CA GLN A 36 6.08 9.20 14.54
C GLN A 36 4.59 9.49 14.74
N TRP A 37 3.75 9.05 13.79
CA TRP A 37 2.31 9.21 13.90
C TRP A 37 1.70 8.30 14.96
N SER A 38 0.53 8.71 15.44
CA SER A 38 -0.39 7.81 16.13
C SER A 38 -0.89 6.71 15.18
N TRP A 39 -1.61 5.72 15.71
CA TRP A 39 -2.12 4.61 14.89
C TRP A 39 -3.06 5.13 13.78
N PRO A 40 -2.72 4.92 12.49
CA PRO A 40 -3.46 5.49 11.37
C PRO A 40 -4.68 4.62 11.03
N PHE A 41 -5.67 4.59 11.93
CA PHE A 41 -6.88 3.79 11.74
C PHE A 41 -7.64 4.20 10.48
N TYR A 42 -8.18 3.23 9.76
CA TYR A 42 -8.90 3.46 8.52
C TYR A 42 -10.06 2.47 8.35
N ALA A 43 -11.11 2.89 7.66
CA ALA A 43 -12.13 1.98 7.14
C ALA A 43 -12.03 1.90 5.62
N THR A 44 -12.16 0.69 5.08
CA THR A 44 -12.30 0.54 3.63
C THR A 44 -13.74 0.86 3.23
N VAL A 45 -13.93 1.98 2.55
CA VAL A 45 -15.18 2.33 1.88
C VAL A 45 -15.15 1.82 0.43
N ASN A 46 -16.30 1.44 -0.13
CA ASN A 46 -16.41 0.98 -1.53
C ASN A 46 -15.60 -0.28 -1.89
N LYS A 47 -15.59 -1.29 -1.00
CA LYS A 47 -15.14 -2.64 -1.39
C LYS A 47 -16.05 -3.17 -2.50
N ASN A 48 -15.59 -3.13 -3.76
CA ASN A 48 -16.28 -3.84 -4.85
C ASN A 48 -16.35 -5.32 -4.50
N LYS A 49 -17.52 -5.78 -4.01
CA LYS A 49 -17.79 -7.19 -3.71
C LYS A 49 -17.77 -8.07 -4.96
N GLN A 50 -17.87 -7.45 -6.13
CA GLN A 50 -17.79 -8.07 -7.44
C GLN A 50 -16.59 -7.47 -8.18
N LYS A 51 -15.38 -7.97 -7.92
CA LYS A 51 -14.39 -7.98 -9.01
C LYS A 51 -14.91 -9.02 -10.00
N PRO A 52 -15.29 -8.66 -11.24
CA PRO A 52 -15.45 -9.68 -12.25
C PRO A 52 -14.11 -10.41 -12.35
N LYS A 53 -14.11 -11.73 -12.09
CA LYS A 53 -13.00 -12.63 -12.41
C LYS A 53 -12.93 -12.85 -13.93
N SER A 54 -13.21 -11.84 -14.74
CA SER A 54 -12.87 -11.92 -16.16
C SER A 54 -11.35 -11.88 -16.21
N GLU A 55 -10.74 -13.05 -16.36
CA GLU A 55 -9.32 -13.14 -16.66
C GLU A 55 -9.09 -12.31 -17.93
N VAL A 56 -8.20 -11.32 -17.82
CA VAL A 56 -7.75 -10.56 -18.98
C VAL A 56 -7.10 -11.58 -19.93
N PRO A 57 -7.55 -11.68 -21.20
CA PRO A 57 -6.93 -12.55 -22.18
C PRO A 57 -5.42 -12.34 -22.25
N GLU A 58 -4.64 -13.41 -22.42
CA GLU A 58 -3.19 -13.35 -22.27
C GLU A 58 -2.53 -12.45 -23.33
N ASP A 59 -3.06 -12.46 -24.56
CA ASP A 59 -2.66 -11.55 -25.63
C ASP A 59 -2.87 -10.07 -25.25
N VAL A 60 -4.01 -9.76 -24.61
CA VAL A 60 -4.30 -8.42 -24.10
C VAL A 60 -3.37 -8.06 -22.93
N ARG A 61 -3.10 -9.01 -22.04
CA ARG A 61 -2.16 -8.81 -20.91
C ARG A 61 -0.76 -8.50 -21.43
N GLU A 62 -0.26 -9.24 -22.41
CA GLU A 62 1.05 -9.01 -23.00
C GLU A 62 1.16 -7.60 -23.60
N ILE A 63 0.12 -7.15 -24.33
CA ILE A 63 0.08 -5.78 -24.87
C ILE A 63 0.14 -4.75 -23.74
N ILE A 64 -0.63 -4.94 -22.66
CA ILE A 64 -0.60 -4.04 -21.49
C ILE A 64 0.80 -4.01 -20.88
N LEU A 65 1.44 -5.16 -20.66
CA LEU A 65 2.78 -5.25 -20.08
C LEU A 65 3.83 -4.58 -20.99
N GLN A 66 3.75 -4.80 -22.30
CA GLN A 66 4.64 -4.17 -23.28
C GLN A 66 4.49 -2.65 -23.29
N LYS A 67 3.27 -2.13 -23.16
CA LYS A 67 3.01 -0.69 -23.12
C LYS A 67 3.39 -0.04 -21.79
N ASN A 68 3.44 -0.81 -20.70
CA ASN A 68 3.71 -0.33 -19.35
C ASN A 68 5.03 -0.87 -18.78
N GLN A 69 6.02 -1.17 -19.63
CA GLN A 69 7.32 -1.71 -19.19
C GLN A 69 8.02 -0.80 -18.17
N GLY A 70 7.91 0.52 -18.34
CA GLY A 70 8.45 1.49 -17.39
C GLY A 70 7.80 1.38 -16.01
N ASP A 71 6.48 1.35 -15.95
CA ASP A 71 5.74 1.20 -14.69
C ASP A 71 5.97 -0.15 -14.04
N LEU A 72 6.10 -1.22 -14.84
CA LEU A 72 6.43 -2.54 -14.32
C LEU A 72 7.82 -2.55 -13.66
N GLN A 73 8.81 -1.93 -14.28
CA GLN A 73 10.14 -1.78 -13.70
C GLN A 73 10.09 -0.93 -12.43
N LEU A 74 9.43 0.23 -12.48
CA LEU A 74 9.25 1.09 -11.31
C LEU A 74 8.61 0.33 -10.14
N TYR A 75 7.50 -0.37 -10.38
CA TYR A 75 6.81 -1.16 -9.36
C TYR A 75 7.73 -2.22 -8.73
N ASN A 76 8.49 -2.95 -9.55
CA ASN A 76 9.40 -3.97 -9.04
C ASN A 76 10.51 -3.38 -8.16
N GLU A 77 11.07 -2.23 -8.56
CA GLU A 77 12.06 -1.50 -7.74
C GLU A 77 11.44 -1.02 -6.42
N MET A 78 10.25 -0.42 -6.47
CA MET A 78 9.56 0.07 -5.27
C MET A 78 9.19 -1.05 -4.31
N LYS A 79 8.74 -2.19 -4.85
CA LYS A 79 8.46 -3.38 -4.05
C LYS A 79 9.73 -3.91 -3.38
N SER A 80 10.84 -4.00 -4.10
CA SER A 80 12.12 -4.41 -3.52
C SER A 80 12.60 -3.43 -2.44
N GLN A 81 12.46 -2.13 -2.68
CA GLN A 81 12.80 -1.10 -1.71
C GLN A 81 11.93 -1.19 -0.44
N LEU A 82 10.62 -1.40 -0.59
CA LEU A 82 9.71 -1.64 0.53
C LEU A 82 10.12 -2.88 1.34
N ASP A 83 10.32 -4.02 0.69
CA ASP A 83 10.73 -5.26 1.35
C ASP A 83 12.06 -5.07 2.13
N ASN A 84 12.98 -4.29 1.56
CA ASN A 84 14.23 -3.90 2.22
C ASN A 84 14.01 -2.97 3.42
N GLN A 85 13.10 -1.98 3.32
CA GLN A 85 12.76 -1.09 4.44
C GLN A 85 12.13 -1.87 5.60
N ILE A 86 11.22 -2.82 5.29
CA ILE A 86 10.62 -3.70 6.28
C ILE A 86 11.69 -4.54 6.97
N LYS A 87 12.60 -5.15 6.20
CA LYS A 87 13.66 -6.01 6.74
C LYS A 87 14.69 -5.26 7.59
N LYS A 88 15.01 -4.01 7.23
CA LYS A 88 15.98 -3.16 7.94
C LYS A 88 15.37 -2.37 9.10
N SER A 89 14.05 -2.31 9.21
CA SER A 89 13.38 -1.64 10.31
C SER A 89 13.83 -2.24 11.65
N GLU A 90 14.24 -1.38 12.58
CA GLU A 90 14.55 -1.78 13.97
C GLU A 90 13.30 -2.33 14.69
N GLN A 91 12.13 -1.89 14.26
CA GLN A 91 10.87 -2.32 14.80
C GLN A 91 10.31 -3.50 14.00
N ASP A 92 9.73 -4.47 14.71
CA ASP A 92 9.05 -5.61 14.09
C ASP A 92 7.75 -5.14 13.41
N ILE A 93 7.83 -4.88 12.10
CA ILE A 93 6.70 -4.43 11.29
C ILE A 93 5.60 -5.48 11.26
N ALA A 94 5.92 -6.77 11.17
CA ALA A 94 4.92 -7.83 11.11
C ALA A 94 4.10 -7.90 12.41
N GLN A 95 4.75 -7.74 13.57
CA GLN A 95 4.06 -7.68 14.85
C GLN A 95 3.25 -6.38 15.00
N GLN A 96 3.74 -5.25 14.50
CA GLN A 96 2.98 -4.00 14.47
C GLN A 96 1.73 -4.11 13.60
N VAL A 97 1.82 -4.72 12.42
CA VAL A 97 0.67 -4.97 11.54
C VAL A 97 -0.38 -5.82 12.25
N LYS A 98 0.01 -6.93 12.89
CA LYS A 98 -0.95 -7.78 13.65
C LYS A 98 -1.66 -7.00 14.76
N LYS A 99 -0.92 -6.17 15.50
CA LYS A 99 -1.48 -5.30 16.55
C LYS A 99 -2.42 -4.27 15.94
N PHE A 100 -1.99 -3.61 14.88
CA PHE A 100 -2.75 -2.59 14.18
C PHE A 100 -4.07 -3.15 13.62
N GLN A 101 -4.05 -4.29 12.94
CA GLN A 101 -5.25 -4.93 12.39
C GLN A 101 -6.31 -5.22 13.48
N SER A 102 -5.86 -5.69 14.65
CA SER A 102 -6.73 -5.91 15.81
C SER A 102 -7.35 -4.60 16.31
N LEU A 103 -6.54 -3.57 16.48
CA LEU A 103 -6.99 -2.26 16.94
C LEU A 103 -7.90 -1.56 15.92
N ASN A 104 -7.57 -1.65 14.63
CA ASN A 104 -8.34 -1.04 13.55
C ASN A 104 -9.72 -1.70 13.43
N LYS A 105 -9.81 -3.03 13.58
CA LYS A 105 -11.10 -3.73 13.64
C LYS A 105 -11.97 -3.24 14.80
N TYR A 106 -11.38 -3.05 15.98
CA TYR A 106 -12.08 -2.49 17.14
C TYR A 106 -12.55 -1.06 16.87
N PHE A 107 -11.67 -0.21 16.33
CA PHE A 107 -11.97 1.17 15.98
C PHE A 107 -13.15 1.28 15.01
N ILE A 108 -13.13 0.50 13.93
CA ILE A 108 -14.21 0.48 12.93
C ILE A 108 -15.54 0.09 13.57
N HIS A 109 -15.55 -1.01 14.36
CA HIS A 109 -16.78 -1.52 14.96
C HIS A 109 -17.43 -0.52 15.92
N HIS A 110 -16.63 0.15 16.75
CA HIS A 110 -17.17 0.98 17.83
C HIS A 110 -17.39 2.44 17.42
N TYR A 111 -16.48 3.01 16.62
CA TYR A 111 -16.46 4.45 16.37
C TYR A 111 -16.96 4.83 14.99
N LEU A 112 -16.63 4.05 13.95
CA LEU A 112 -17.00 4.42 12.59
C LEU A 112 -18.40 3.94 12.18
N ILE A 113 -18.75 2.67 12.39
CA ILE A 113 -20.09 2.18 12.01
C ILE A 113 -21.19 2.95 12.74
N THR A 114 -21.00 3.20 14.04
CA THR A 114 -21.95 3.95 14.89
C THR A 114 -22.10 5.42 14.47
N ALA A 115 -21.05 6.03 13.93
CA ALA A 115 -21.09 7.42 13.45
C ALA A 115 -21.71 7.52 12.06
N TYR A 116 -21.38 6.58 11.15
CA TYR A 116 -21.94 6.55 9.80
C TYR A 116 -23.44 6.19 9.79
N SER A 117 -23.90 5.31 10.68
CA SER A 117 -25.32 4.95 10.77
C SER A 117 -26.23 6.08 11.29
N LYS A 118 -25.67 7.14 11.87
CA LYS A 118 -26.43 8.34 12.31
C LYS A 118 -26.52 9.42 11.23
N LEU A 119 -25.78 9.27 10.13
CA LEU A 119 -25.69 10.25 9.03
C LEU A 119 -26.43 9.80 7.77
N THR A 120 -27.03 8.61 7.77
CA THR A 120 -27.87 8.04 6.70
C THR A 120 -29.23 7.67 7.25
#